data_AF-A0A925LU53-F1
#
_entry.id   AF-A0A925LU53-F1
#
_cell.length_a   1.000
_cell.length_b   1.000
_cell.length_c   1.000
_cell.angle_alpha   90.00
_cell.angle_beta   90.00
_cell.angle_gamma   90.00
#
_symmetry.space_group_name_H-M   'P 1'
#
loop_
_entity.id
_entity.type
_entity.pdbx_description
1 polymer ?
#
loop_
_entity_poly.entity_id
_entity_poly.type
_entity_poly.pdbx_seq_one_letter_code
_entity_poly.pdbx_strand_id
1 'polypeptide(L)' 'IKQLLEGKGSVDKVVVEGDKKFLLAATAIPVVMEKCIMCHENYRDVAKGKAIGALSYKVPILD' A
#
# COMPACT_ATOMS: atom_id res chain seq x y z
N ILE A 1 -7.78 0.07 -0.05
CA ILE A 1 -7.52 0.00 -1.51
C ILE A 1 -8.15 1.15 -2.28
N LYS A 2 -9.48 1.38 -2.25
CA LYS A 2 -10.11 2.51 -2.97
C LYS A 2 -9.39 3.86 -2.76
N GLN A 3 -9.17 4.23 -1.50
CA GLN A 3 -8.45 5.45 -1.12
C GLN A 3 -6.99 5.52 -1.63
N LEU A 4 -6.29 4.38 -1.79
CA LEU A 4 -4.94 4.35 -2.36
C LEU A 4 -4.99 4.53 -3.89
N LEU A 5 -6.00 3.93 -4.55
CA LEU A 5 -6.23 4.13 -5.98
C LEU A 5 -6.65 5.57 -6.33
N GLU A 6 -7.29 6.26 -5.38
CA GLU A 6 -7.59 7.70 -5.44
C GLU A 6 -6.35 8.59 -5.20
N GLY A 7 -5.18 8.01 -4.99
CA GLY A 7 -3.90 8.73 -4.91
C GLY A 7 -3.39 9.00 -3.49
N LYS A 8 -4.03 8.47 -2.43
CA LYS A 8 -3.44 8.56 -1.10
C LYS A 8 -2.17 7.70 -1.02
N GLY A 9 -1.11 8.25 -0.42
CA GLY A 9 0.15 7.54 -0.21
C GLY A 9 0.04 6.41 0.82
N SER A 10 -0.85 6.57 1.81
CA SER A 10 -1.12 5.56 2.83
C SER A 10 -2.57 5.63 3.31
N VAL A 11 -3.04 4.51 3.85
CA VAL A 11 -4.30 4.41 4.59
C VAL A 11 -4.09 3.50 5.79
N ASP A 12 -4.77 3.81 6.87
CA ASP A 12 -4.74 2.98 8.07
C ASP A 12 -6.12 2.93 8.74
N LYS A 13 -6.30 1.90 9.57
CA LYS A 13 -7.45 1.75 10.44
C LYS A 13 -7.11 0.85 11.63
N VAL A 14 -7.69 1.17 12.78
CA VAL A 14 -7.68 0.26 13.93
C VAL A 14 -8.82 -0.74 13.78
N VAL A 15 -8.53 -2.01 14.04
CA VAL A 15 -9.52 -3.09 14.10
C VAL A 15 -9.41 -3.83 15.42
N VAL A 16 -10.54 -4.34 15.88
CA VAL A 16 -10.63 -5.25 17.02
C VAL A 16 -10.94 -6.64 16.48
N GLU A 17 -10.10 -7.61 16.81
CA GLU A 17 -10.28 -9.02 16.46
C GLU A 17 -10.22 -9.85 17.75
N GLY A 18 -11.40 -10.20 18.29
CA GLY A 18 -11.53 -10.75 19.63
C GLY A 18 -11.09 -9.73 20.68
N ASP A 19 -10.22 -10.15 21.61
CA ASP A 19 -9.67 -9.27 22.66
C ASP A 19 -8.41 -8.50 22.23
N LYS A 20 -8.00 -8.62 20.95
CA LYS A 20 -6.78 -8.00 20.43
C LYS A 20 -7.11 -6.80 19.55
N LYS A 21 -6.36 -5.71 19.72
CA LYS A 21 -6.40 -4.53 18.83
C LYS A 21 -5.24 -4.60 17.85
N PHE A 22 -5.52 -4.26 16.59
CA PHE A 22 -4.51 -4.17 15.55
C PHE A 22 -4.62 -2.86 14.78
N LEU A 23 -3.49 -2.27 14.43
CA LEU A 23 -3.38 -1.28 13.38
C LEU A 23 -3.20 -2.00 12.05
N LEU A 24 -4.18 -1.86 11.16
CA LEU A 24 -4.04 -2.23 9.77
C LEU A 24 -3.61 -1.01 8.98
N ALA A 25 -2.43 -1.05 8.37
CA ALA A 25 -1.93 0.02 7.53
C ALA A 25 -1.63 -0.53 6.13
N ALA A 26 -1.80 0.31 5.10
CA ALA A 26 -1.39 0.00 3.75
C ALA A 26 -0.78 1.24 3.09
N THR A 27 0.42 1.10 2.56
CA THR A 27 1.17 2.15 1.88
C THR A 27 1.23 1.84 0.40
N ALA A 28 0.89 2.81 -0.46
CA ALA A 28 1.00 2.65 -1.90
C ALA A 28 2.45 2.38 -2.31
N ILE A 29 2.65 1.48 -3.26
CA ILE A 29 3.92 1.28 -3.96
C ILE A 29 3.81 2.04 -5.27
N PRO A 30 4.38 3.24 -5.40
CA PRO A 30 4.34 4.01 -6.62
C PRO A 30 5.34 3.51 -7.67
N VAL A 31 5.09 3.79 -8.95
CA VAL A 31 6.12 3.70 -10.00
C VAL A 31 7.13 4.83 -9.78
N VAL A 32 8.24 4.50 -9.11
CA VAL A 32 9.33 5.45 -8.81
C VAL A 32 10.68 5.02 -9.38
N MET A 33 10.83 3.77 -9.80
CA MET A 33 12.11 3.23 -10.26
C MET A 33 11.96 2.50 -11.59
N GLU A 34 12.85 2.80 -12.54
CA GLU A 34 12.93 2.10 -13.84
C GLU A 34 13.20 0.59 -13.67
N LYS A 35 13.81 0.20 -12.55
CA LYS A 35 14.08 -1.20 -12.19
C LYS A 35 12.83 -2.07 -12.13
N CYS A 36 11.66 -1.50 -11.81
CA CYS A 36 10.42 -2.27 -11.77
C CYS A 36 10.04 -2.81 -13.16
N ILE A 37 10.34 -2.05 -14.22
CA ILE A 37 10.01 -2.42 -15.61
C ILE A 37 10.87 -3.57 -16.12
N MET A 38 12.06 -3.78 -15.54
CA MET A 38 12.95 -4.90 -15.92
C MET A 38 12.28 -6.27 -15.79
N CYS A 39 11.41 -6.44 -14.80
CA CYS A 39 10.66 -7.68 -14.57
C CYS A 39 9.15 -7.53 -14.80
N HIS A 40 8.61 -6.31 -14.72
CA HIS A 40 7.18 -6.00 -14.88
C HIS A 40 6.96 -5.03 -16.04
N GLU A 41 7.04 -5.55 -17.26
CA GLU A 41 6.96 -4.78 -18.51
C GLU A 41 5.68 -3.93 -18.63
N ASN A 42 4.57 -4.41 -18.06
CA ASN A 42 3.29 -3.71 -18.01
C ASN A 42 3.31 -2.39 -17.24
N TYR A 43 4.40 -2.08 -16.51
CA TYR A 43 4.59 -0.79 -15.84
C TYR A 43 5.26 0.27 -16.71
N ARG A 44 5.70 -0.04 -17.94
CA ARG A 44 6.41 0.89 -18.82
C ARG A 44 5.66 2.19 -19.06
N ASP A 45 4.37 2.10 -19.34
CA ASP A 45 3.53 3.24 -19.69
C ASP A 45 2.66 3.72 -18.51
N VAL A 46 2.90 3.17 -17.31
CA VAL A 46 2.22 3.62 -16.11
C VAL A 46 2.81 4.97 -15.68
N ALA A 47 1.95 5.97 -15.52
CA ALA A 47 2.36 7.31 -15.11
C ALA A 47 3.20 7.26 -13.82
N LYS A 48 4.31 8.04 -13.80
CA LYS A 48 5.17 8.16 -12.61
C LYS A 48 4.35 8.55 -11.38
N GLY A 49 4.64 7.93 -10.24
CA GLY A 49 3.90 8.16 -9.00
C GLY A 49 2.55 7.42 -8.90
N LYS A 50 2.04 6.82 -9.99
CA LYS A 50 0.83 5.98 -9.90
C LYS A 50 1.12 4.71 -9.12
N ALA A 51 0.20 4.33 -8.24
CA ALA A 51 0.32 3.12 -7.45
C ALA A 51 0.20 1.87 -8.34
N ILE A 52 1.16 0.96 -8.23
CA ILE A 52 1.17 -0.37 -8.86
C ILE A 52 0.85 -1.49 -7.87
N GLY A 53 0.83 -1.17 -6.58
CA GLY A 53 0.51 -2.10 -5.51
C GLY A 53 0.44 -1.38 -4.18
N ALA A 54 0.37 -2.16 -3.09
CA ALA A 54 0.43 -1.63 -1.75
C ALA A 54 1.16 -2.60 -0.82
N LEU A 55 2.00 -2.07 0.07
CA LEU A 55 2.59 -2.82 1.17
C LEU A 55 1.63 -2.74 2.36
N SER A 56 1.14 -3.89 2.81
CA SER A 56 0.16 -3.98 3.89
C SER A 56 0.81 -4.48 5.18
N TYR A 57 0.42 -3.88 6.29
CA TYR A 57 0.90 -4.19 7.62
C TYR A 57 -0.29 -4.47 8.55
N LYS A 58 -0.11 -5.46 9.41
CA LYS A 58 -0.98 -5.72 10.56
C LYS A 58 -0.11 -5.71 11.81
N VAL A 59 -0.23 -4.65 12.59
CA VAL A 59 0.62 -4.42 13.77
C VAL A 59 -0.26 -4.56 15.02
N PRO A 60 0.07 -5.43 15.99
CA PRO A 60 -0.64 -5.46 17.25
C PRO A 60 -0.46 -4.13 17.98
N ILE A 61 -1.54 -3.60 18.53
CA ILE A 61 -1.51 -2.44 19.42
C ILE A 61 -1.43 -3.02 20.83
N LEU A 62 -0.26 -2.89 21.45
CA LEU A 62 -0.05 -3.27 22.84
C LEU A 62 -0.42 -2.05 23.69
N ASP A 63 -1.27 -2.27 24.71
CA ASP A 63 -1.58 -1.26 25.72
C ASP A 63 -0.35 -1.03 26.65
#